data_AF-C6I060-F1
#
_entry.id   AF-C6I060-F1
#
_cell.length_a   1.000
_cell.length_b   1.000
_cell.length_c   1.000
_cell.angle_alpha   90.00
_cell.angle_beta   90.00
_cell.angle_gamma   90.00
#
_symmetry.space_group_name_H-M   'P 1'
#
loop_
_entity.id
_entity.type
_entity.pdbx_description
1 polymer ?
#
loop_
_entity_poly.entity_id
_entity_poly.type
_entity_poly.pdbx_seq_one_letter_code
_entity_poly.pdbx_strand_id
1 'polypeptide(L)'
;MTDPRSCWAPAPLRPVVPLALVREYVYEYAAVSPQDGALDFMTAEKMNTESMNRFLDQVRKAHPDDFLVMVTDGASSHKAKGLNIPERMPLIYLPPYSPELNPVELLWNILRRDHFANRVFDSLKSAILQAETGLTKMAANRSSIRSLTNWPWINATLNANQNYFGAIPSSFPVKERFRKASSLSFPHATVSSKSNSKGVSSNSHVLLADGLDFILSRD
;
A
#
# COMPACT_ATOMS: atom_id res chain seq x y z
N MET A 1 4.49 4.31 -19.16
CA MET A 1 3.08 3.90 -18.93
C MET A 1 2.27 4.29 -20.16
N THR A 2 2.67 3.77 -21.30
CA THR A 2 2.36 4.41 -22.58
C THR A 2 1.84 3.40 -23.60
N ASP A 3 2.16 2.12 -23.48
CA ASP A 3 1.72 1.17 -24.51
C ASP A 3 0.19 1.00 -24.51
N PRO A 4 -0.47 1.16 -25.69
CA PRO A 4 -1.89 0.90 -25.83
C PRO A 4 -2.23 -0.52 -25.39
N ARG A 5 -3.32 -0.69 -24.65
CA ARG A 5 -3.83 -2.00 -24.27
C ARG A 5 -4.78 -2.55 -25.32
N SER A 6 -4.77 -3.87 -25.48
CA SER A 6 -5.72 -4.58 -26.33
C SER A 6 -7.16 -4.18 -26.02
N CYS A 7 -7.93 -3.88 -27.06
CA CYS A 7 -9.36 -3.56 -26.96
C CYS A 7 -10.13 -4.23 -28.08
N TRP A 8 -11.44 -4.38 -27.87
CA TRP A 8 -12.34 -5.03 -28.80
C TRP A 8 -12.99 -4.00 -29.74
N ALA A 9 -13.14 -4.37 -31.01
CA ALA A 9 -13.95 -3.65 -31.99
C ALA A 9 -14.73 -4.67 -32.85
N PRO A 10 -15.96 -4.35 -33.27
CA PRO A 10 -16.75 -5.23 -34.14
C PRO A 10 -16.11 -5.30 -35.53
N ALA A 11 -16.15 -6.47 -36.15
CA ALA A 11 -15.70 -6.61 -37.54
C ALA A 11 -16.56 -5.74 -38.49
N PRO A 12 -15.97 -5.06 -39.49
CA PRO A 12 -14.57 -5.07 -39.92
C PRO A 12 -13.69 -3.94 -39.32
N LEU A 13 -14.11 -3.30 -38.23
CA LEU A 13 -13.42 -2.14 -37.67
C LEU A 13 -12.10 -2.54 -36.99
N ARG A 14 -11.05 -1.76 -37.26
CA ARG A 14 -9.78 -1.84 -36.54
C ARG A 14 -9.77 -0.81 -35.41
N PRO A 15 -9.57 -1.21 -34.13
CA PRO A 15 -9.51 -0.25 -33.05
C PRO A 15 -8.29 0.67 -33.21
N VAL A 16 -8.53 1.97 -33.07
CA VAL A 16 -7.48 3.01 -33.04
C VAL A 16 -7.49 3.61 -31.65
N VAL A 17 -6.34 3.54 -30.97
CA VAL A 17 -6.18 4.04 -29.60
C VAL A 17 -5.13 5.16 -29.62
N PRO A 18 -5.43 6.34 -29.09
CA PRO A 18 -4.44 7.41 -28.99
C PRO A 18 -3.32 7.02 -28.02
N LEU A 19 -2.09 7.41 -28.36
CA LEU A 19 -0.88 7.16 -27.59
C LEU A 19 -0.32 8.50 -27.09
N ALA A 20 -0.13 8.63 -25.78
CA ALA A 20 0.55 9.77 -25.20
C ALA A 20 2.07 9.60 -25.38
N LEU A 21 2.80 10.59 -25.90
CA LEU A 21 4.26 10.49 -26.14
C LEU A 21 5.11 11.39 -25.23
N VAL A 22 4.49 12.28 -24.45
CA VAL A 22 5.18 13.22 -23.55
C VAL A 22 5.56 12.52 -22.23
N ARG A 23 6.45 13.14 -21.47
CA ARG A 23 6.98 12.61 -20.20
C ARG A 23 6.88 13.64 -19.07
N GLU A 24 5.67 14.09 -18.76
CA GLU A 24 5.41 14.73 -17.46
C GLU A 24 4.97 13.65 -16.47
N TYR A 25 5.09 13.90 -15.18
CA TYR A 25 4.67 12.93 -14.16
C TYR A 25 4.55 13.59 -12.79
N VAL A 26 3.73 12.97 -11.96
CA VAL A 26 3.70 13.16 -10.50
C VAL A 26 3.91 11.81 -9.84
N TYR A 27 4.06 11.81 -8.53
CA TYR A 27 4.19 10.60 -7.74
C TYR A 27 2.93 10.42 -6.89
N GLU A 28 2.44 9.20 -6.80
CA GLU A 28 1.38 8.83 -5.85
C GLU A 28 1.98 7.91 -4.80
N TYR A 29 1.81 8.29 -3.54
CA TYR A 29 2.07 7.42 -2.41
C TYR A 29 0.77 6.73 -2.03
N ALA A 30 0.82 5.45 -1.69
CA ALA A 30 -0.31 4.78 -1.06
C ALA A 30 0.15 3.81 0.02
N ALA A 31 -0.68 3.66 1.04
CA ALA A 31 -0.54 2.71 2.12
C ALA A 31 -1.85 1.95 2.29
N VAL A 32 -1.79 0.62 2.29
CA VAL A 32 -2.98 -0.23 2.47
C VAL A 32 -2.87 -1.05 3.75
N SER A 33 -3.97 -1.13 4.50
CA SER A 33 -4.14 -2.14 5.53
C SER A 33 -4.83 -3.38 4.95
N PRO A 34 -4.13 -4.52 4.86
CA PRO A 34 -4.77 -5.74 4.37
C PRO A 34 -5.88 -6.24 5.29
N GLN A 35 -5.83 -5.95 6.59
CA GLN A 35 -6.76 -6.52 7.56
C GLN A 35 -8.18 -5.96 7.42
N ASP A 36 -8.31 -4.64 7.29
CA ASP A 36 -9.58 -3.93 7.27
C ASP A 36 -9.85 -3.19 5.94
N GLY A 37 -8.89 -3.20 5.01
CA GLY A 37 -9.01 -2.59 3.70
C GLY A 37 -8.90 -1.07 3.70
N ALA A 38 -8.40 -0.44 4.78
CA ALA A 38 -8.08 0.98 4.78
C ALA A 38 -7.01 1.29 3.72
N LEU A 39 -7.19 2.39 2.99
CA LEU A 39 -6.26 2.87 1.96
C LEU A 39 -6.04 4.36 2.17
N ASP A 40 -4.80 4.72 2.49
CA ASP A 40 -4.32 6.10 2.56
C ASP A 40 -3.50 6.39 1.31
N PHE A 41 -3.61 7.59 0.74
CA PHE A 41 -2.83 7.97 -0.43
C PHE A 41 -2.51 9.46 -0.43
N MET A 42 -1.48 9.86 -1.18
CA MET A 42 -1.03 11.24 -1.30
C MET A 42 -0.29 11.48 -2.62
N THR A 43 -0.75 12.48 -3.37
CA THR A 43 -0.03 12.97 -4.55
C THR A 43 1.14 13.87 -4.15
N ALA A 44 2.28 13.71 -4.81
CA ALA A 44 3.48 14.50 -4.59
C ALA A 44 4.19 14.84 -5.90
N GLU A 45 4.84 16.00 -5.94
CA GLU A 45 5.62 16.42 -7.12
C GLU A 45 6.95 15.66 -7.26
N LYS A 46 7.49 15.13 -6.17
CA LYS A 46 8.81 14.49 -6.12
C LYS A 46 8.78 13.24 -5.25
N MET A 47 9.46 12.20 -5.70
CA MET A 47 9.82 11.06 -4.85
C MET A 47 11.13 11.35 -4.12
N ASN A 48 11.01 11.81 -2.88
CA ASN A 48 12.15 12.13 -2.03
C ASN A 48 11.82 11.92 -0.54
N THR A 49 12.80 12.12 0.33
CA THR A 49 12.66 11.97 1.78
C THR A 49 11.62 12.93 2.38
N GLU A 50 11.48 14.14 1.83
CA GLU A 50 10.51 15.14 2.31
C GLU A 50 9.08 14.69 2.05
N SER A 51 8.76 14.27 0.82
CA SER A 51 7.46 13.71 0.46
C SER A 51 7.15 12.47 1.30
N MET A 52 8.13 11.58 1.50
CA MET A 52 7.95 10.41 2.36
C MET A 52 7.63 10.81 3.81
N ASN A 53 8.32 11.79 4.38
CA ASN A 53 8.02 12.30 5.72
C ASN A 53 6.59 12.86 5.82
N ARG A 54 6.15 13.61 4.80
CA ARG A 54 4.77 14.14 4.73
C ARG A 54 3.75 13.00 4.67
N PHE A 55 4.04 11.97 3.89
CA PHE A 55 3.17 10.81 3.79
C PHE A 55 3.07 10.03 5.10
N LEU A 56 4.21 9.77 5.76
CA LEU A 56 4.24 9.12 7.08
C LEU A 56 3.45 9.91 8.13
N ASP A 57 3.59 11.24 8.16
CA ASP A 57 2.83 12.10 9.06
C ASP A 57 1.31 12.07 8.75
N GLN A 58 0.92 12.08 7.47
CA GLN A 58 -0.48 11.96 7.05
C GLN A 58 -1.09 10.64 7.53
N VAL A 59 -0.43 9.51 7.25
CA VAL A 59 -0.89 8.19 7.68
C VAL A 59 -0.95 8.12 9.20
N ARG A 60 0.03 8.72 9.89
CA ARG A 60 0.03 8.78 11.35
C ARG A 60 -1.19 9.51 11.90
N LYS A 61 -1.53 10.66 11.32
CA LYS A 61 -2.70 11.47 11.69
C LYS A 61 -4.03 10.80 11.37
N ALA A 62 -4.08 9.99 10.31
CA ALA A 62 -5.29 9.27 9.91
C ALA A 62 -5.66 8.14 10.88
N HIS A 63 -4.67 7.54 11.55
CA HIS A 63 -4.86 6.36 12.42
C HIS A 63 -4.34 6.57 13.85
N PRO A 64 -4.63 7.69 14.54
CA PRO A 64 -3.86 8.20 15.69
C PRO A 64 -3.76 7.24 16.88
N ASP A 65 -4.77 6.39 17.08
CA ASP A 65 -4.85 5.46 18.21
C ASP A 65 -4.17 4.10 17.94
N ASP A 66 -3.86 3.82 16.67
CA ASP A 66 -3.34 2.51 16.26
C ASP A 66 -1.83 2.40 16.42
N PHE A 67 -1.37 1.17 16.67
CA PHE A 67 0.04 0.82 16.48
C PHE A 67 0.23 0.32 15.05
N LEU A 68 0.99 1.06 14.24
CA LEU A 68 1.16 0.79 12.83
C LEU A 68 2.49 0.10 12.56
N VAL A 69 2.49 -1.06 11.90
CA VAL A 69 3.73 -1.58 11.32
C VAL A 69 3.72 -1.22 9.85
N MET A 70 4.59 -0.28 9.47
CA MET A 70 4.70 0.20 8.10
C MET A 70 5.70 -0.67 7.34
N VAL A 71 5.24 -1.49 6.41
CA VAL A 71 6.11 -2.29 5.55
C VAL A 71 6.33 -1.54 4.24
N THR A 72 7.57 -1.22 3.91
CA THR A 72 7.93 -0.45 2.71
C THR A 72 8.87 -1.23 1.82
N ASP A 73 8.93 -0.85 0.56
CA ASP A 73 9.92 -1.36 -0.37
C ASP A 73 11.35 -0.86 -0.03
N GLY A 74 12.31 -1.20 -0.90
CA GLY A 74 13.71 -0.89 -0.72
C GLY A 74 14.17 0.50 -1.18
N ALA A 75 13.28 1.40 -1.62
CA ALA A 75 13.64 2.67 -2.23
C ALA A 75 14.54 3.55 -1.35
N SER A 76 15.40 4.36 -1.99
CA SER A 76 16.38 5.20 -1.29
C SER A 76 15.71 6.26 -0.40
N SER A 77 14.56 6.80 -0.82
CA SER A 77 13.70 7.69 -0.04
C SER A 77 13.16 7.02 1.22
N HIS A 78 12.85 5.73 1.18
CA HIS A 78 12.32 4.95 2.30
C HIS A 78 13.39 4.55 3.31
N LYS A 79 14.68 4.61 2.94
CA LYS A 79 15.83 4.27 3.81
C LYS A 79 16.66 5.48 4.21
N ALA A 80 16.22 6.68 3.87
CA ALA A 80 16.99 7.89 4.10
C ALA A 80 17.18 8.15 5.61
N LYS A 81 18.39 8.54 6.02
CA LYS A 81 18.69 8.92 7.41
C LYS A 81 17.87 10.12 7.90
N GLY A 82 17.36 10.94 6.98
CA GLY A 82 16.50 12.08 7.28
C GLY A 82 15.01 11.75 7.44
N LEU A 83 14.64 10.48 7.55
CA LEU A 83 13.25 10.09 7.82
C LEU A 83 12.87 10.38 9.27
N ASN A 84 11.79 11.13 9.42
CA ASN A 84 11.14 11.41 10.69
C ASN A 84 10.07 10.35 10.93
N ILE A 85 10.49 9.18 11.43
CA ILE A 85 9.58 8.07 11.70
C ILE A 85 8.70 8.42 12.92
N PRO A 86 7.37 8.54 12.76
CA PRO A 86 6.49 8.86 13.88
C PRO A 86 6.49 7.78 14.97
N GLU A 87 6.19 8.19 16.20
CA GLU A 87 6.00 7.23 17.29
C GLU A 87 4.91 6.21 16.95
N ARG A 88 5.09 4.97 17.44
CA ARG A 88 4.16 3.84 17.19
C ARG A 88 3.97 3.48 15.72
N MET A 89 4.89 3.89 14.84
CA MET A 89 4.91 3.48 13.44
C MET A 89 6.29 2.95 12.99
N PRO A 90 6.80 1.82 13.53
CA PRO A 90 8.05 1.24 13.03
C PRO A 90 7.96 0.86 11.53
N LEU A 91 9.08 1.05 10.82
CA LEU A 91 9.24 0.63 9.43
C LEU A 91 9.91 -0.74 9.34
N ILE A 92 9.41 -1.60 8.45
CA ILE A 92 10.01 -2.88 8.03
C ILE A 92 10.22 -2.80 6.53
N TYR A 93 11.36 -3.31 6.05
CA TYR A 93 11.70 -3.28 4.62
C TYR A 93 11.54 -4.65 3.98
N LEU A 94 10.91 -4.68 2.81
CA LEU A 94 10.88 -5.86 1.97
C LEU A 94 12.28 -6.20 1.42
N PRO A 95 12.52 -7.48 1.07
CA PRO A 95 13.71 -7.86 0.31
C PRO A 95 13.82 -7.05 -1.00
N PRO A 96 15.04 -6.75 -1.48
CA PRO A 96 15.23 -6.09 -2.76
C PRO A 96 14.57 -6.87 -3.91
N TYR A 97 13.96 -6.14 -4.85
CA TYR A 97 13.33 -6.70 -6.06
C TYR A 97 12.20 -7.71 -5.79
N SER A 98 11.44 -7.52 -4.71
CA SER A 98 10.28 -8.36 -4.36
C SER A 98 8.93 -7.63 -4.45
N PRO A 99 8.55 -7.07 -5.61
CA PRO A 99 7.26 -6.40 -5.78
C PRO A 99 6.06 -7.32 -5.56
N GLU A 100 6.21 -8.64 -5.77
CA GLU A 100 5.19 -9.65 -5.53
C GLU A 100 4.79 -9.78 -4.06
N LEU A 101 5.60 -9.24 -3.14
CA LEU A 101 5.32 -9.22 -1.71
C LEU A 101 4.60 -7.93 -1.27
N ASN A 102 4.46 -6.94 -2.15
CA ASN A 102 3.83 -5.66 -1.85
C ASN A 102 2.41 -5.57 -2.43
N PRO A 103 1.33 -5.63 -1.62
CA PRO A 103 -0.04 -5.54 -2.11
C PRO A 103 -0.38 -4.20 -2.76
N VAL A 104 0.36 -3.13 -2.47
CA VAL A 104 0.13 -1.82 -3.11
C VAL A 104 0.39 -1.91 -4.62
N GLU A 105 1.33 -2.75 -5.06
CA GLU A 105 1.60 -3.00 -6.50
C GLU A 105 0.37 -3.57 -7.23
N LEU A 106 -0.44 -4.39 -6.55
CA LEU A 106 -1.70 -4.85 -7.10
C LEU A 106 -2.69 -3.69 -7.27
N LEU A 107 -2.78 -2.80 -6.27
CA LEU A 107 -3.65 -1.61 -6.36
C LEU A 107 -3.23 -0.69 -7.49
N TRP A 108 -1.93 -0.50 -7.68
CA TRP A 108 -1.37 0.22 -8.83
C TRP A 108 -1.77 -0.41 -10.15
N ASN A 109 -1.62 -1.73 -10.30
CA ASN A 109 -2.05 -2.43 -11.51
C ASN A 109 -3.55 -2.24 -11.80
N ILE A 110 -4.40 -2.28 -10.78
CA ILE A 110 -5.84 -2.08 -10.91
C ILE A 110 -6.14 -0.63 -11.30
N LEU A 111 -5.53 0.34 -10.64
CA LEU A 111 -5.71 1.76 -10.94
C LEU A 111 -5.33 2.06 -12.38
N ARG A 112 -4.17 1.56 -12.83
CA ARG A 112 -3.73 1.69 -14.22
C ARG A 112 -4.70 1.03 -15.20
N ARG A 113 -5.20 -0.16 -14.89
CA ARG A 113 -6.14 -0.90 -15.75
C ARG A 113 -7.49 -0.18 -15.86
N ASP A 114 -8.06 0.25 -14.75
CA ASP A 114 -9.46 0.69 -14.69
C ASP A 114 -9.63 2.19 -14.96
N HIS A 115 -8.60 2.98 -14.63
CA HIS A 115 -8.67 4.44 -14.70
C HIS A 115 -7.80 5.06 -15.80
N PHE A 116 -6.81 4.34 -16.32
CA PHE A 116 -5.83 4.89 -17.28
C PHE A 116 -5.73 4.13 -18.60
N ALA A 117 -6.19 2.88 -18.69
CA ALA A 117 -6.07 2.10 -19.91
C ALA A 117 -6.77 2.79 -21.09
N ASN A 118 -6.03 2.93 -22.20
CA ASN A 118 -6.50 3.51 -23.46
C ASN A 118 -7.09 4.93 -23.33
N ARG A 119 -6.63 5.70 -22.34
CA ARG A 119 -6.99 7.10 -22.14
C ARG A 119 -5.75 7.96 -22.35
N VAL A 120 -5.94 9.06 -23.08
CA VAL A 120 -4.96 10.14 -23.17
C VAL A 120 -5.57 11.36 -22.50
N PHE A 121 -4.74 12.12 -21.79
CA PHE A 121 -5.21 13.27 -21.04
C PHE A 121 -4.58 14.54 -21.59
N ASP A 122 -5.40 15.57 -21.51
CA ASP A 122 -5.09 16.91 -21.96
C ASP A 122 -4.20 17.70 -20.98
N SER A 123 -3.69 17.11 -19.90
CA SER A 123 -2.77 17.79 -18.98
C SER A 123 -2.37 16.86 -17.86
N LEU A 124 -1.23 17.15 -17.24
CA LEU A 124 -0.85 16.56 -15.95
C LEU A 124 -1.92 16.83 -14.86
N LYS A 125 -2.62 17.96 -14.91
CA LYS A 125 -3.72 18.22 -13.97
C LYS A 125 -4.89 17.24 -14.14
N SER A 126 -5.29 16.95 -15.39
CA SER A 126 -6.38 16.01 -15.67
C SER A 126 -5.98 14.57 -15.31
N ALA A 127 -4.71 14.26 -15.49
CA ALA A 127 -4.09 13.02 -15.05
C ALA A 127 -4.16 12.80 -13.53
N ILE A 128 -3.72 13.80 -12.76
CA ILE A 128 -3.76 13.80 -11.30
C ILE A 128 -5.21 13.61 -10.83
N LEU A 129 -6.14 14.40 -11.35
CA LEU A 129 -7.56 14.30 -10.96
C LEU A 129 -8.14 12.90 -11.22
N GLN A 130 -7.71 12.25 -12.31
CA GLN A 130 -8.13 10.88 -12.61
C GLN A 130 -7.52 9.86 -11.64
N ALA A 131 -6.24 10.03 -11.25
CA ALA A 131 -5.58 9.20 -10.25
C ALA A 131 -6.31 9.33 -8.90
N GLU A 132 -6.50 10.56 -8.42
CA GLU A 132 -7.21 10.87 -7.18
C GLU A 132 -8.64 10.32 -7.21
N THR A 133 -9.35 10.43 -8.33
CA THR A 133 -10.70 9.86 -8.49
C THR A 133 -10.68 8.34 -8.34
N GLY A 134 -9.70 7.66 -8.94
CA GLY A 134 -9.56 6.21 -8.84
C GLY A 134 -9.20 5.76 -7.43
N LEU A 135 -8.23 6.42 -6.81
CA LEU A 135 -7.80 6.15 -5.44
C LEU A 135 -8.91 6.42 -4.42
N THR A 136 -9.66 7.51 -4.59
CA THR A 136 -10.82 7.83 -3.76
C THR A 136 -11.90 6.73 -3.86
N LYS A 137 -12.19 6.25 -5.08
CA LYS A 137 -13.14 5.15 -5.29
C LYS A 137 -12.66 3.84 -4.66
N MET A 138 -11.36 3.55 -4.76
CA MET A 138 -10.74 2.40 -4.12
C MET A 138 -10.83 2.48 -2.59
N ALA A 139 -10.45 3.62 -2.01
CA ALA A 139 -10.47 3.86 -0.57
C ALA A 139 -11.89 3.79 0.02
N ALA A 140 -12.91 4.21 -0.75
CA ALA A 140 -14.31 4.08 -0.37
C ALA A 140 -14.79 2.62 -0.33
N ASN A 141 -14.16 1.70 -1.08
CA ASN A 141 -14.54 0.28 -1.14
C ASN A 141 -13.59 -0.61 -0.36
N ARG A 142 -13.58 -0.44 0.97
CA ARG A 142 -12.72 -1.21 1.88
C ARG A 142 -12.88 -2.73 1.75
N SER A 143 -14.10 -3.23 1.52
CA SER A 143 -14.33 -4.67 1.35
C SER A 143 -13.57 -5.26 0.16
N SER A 144 -13.57 -4.55 -0.98
CA SER A 144 -12.81 -4.99 -2.15
C SER A 144 -11.31 -4.87 -1.93
N ILE A 145 -10.84 -3.78 -1.31
CA ILE A 145 -9.41 -3.61 -0.99
C ILE A 145 -8.92 -4.75 -0.09
N ARG A 146 -9.63 -5.02 1.01
CA ARG A 146 -9.34 -6.15 1.89
C ARG A 146 -9.31 -7.47 1.12
N SER A 147 -10.30 -7.73 0.27
CA SER A 147 -10.34 -8.95 -0.54
C SER A 147 -9.15 -9.08 -1.49
N LEU A 148 -8.61 -7.96 -1.99
CA LEU A 148 -7.50 -7.94 -2.93
C LEU A 148 -6.14 -8.06 -2.25
N THR A 149 -5.98 -7.50 -1.04
CA THR A 149 -4.67 -7.35 -0.38
C THR A 149 -4.47 -8.28 0.81
N ASN A 150 -5.53 -8.84 1.41
CA ASN A 150 -5.43 -9.77 2.55
C ASN A 150 -5.06 -11.19 2.12
N TRP A 151 -3.89 -11.35 1.49
CA TRP A 151 -3.43 -12.65 1.00
C TRP A 151 -3.29 -13.66 2.14
N PRO A 152 -3.43 -14.98 1.87
CA PRO A 152 -3.45 -15.99 2.93
C PRO A 152 -2.27 -15.92 3.90
N TRP A 153 -1.06 -15.65 3.39
CA TRP A 153 0.15 -15.56 4.20
C TRP A 153 0.24 -14.26 5.01
N ILE A 154 -0.29 -13.14 4.49
CA ILE A 154 -0.40 -11.87 5.23
C ILE A 154 -1.38 -12.07 6.37
N ASN A 155 -2.58 -12.57 6.08
CA ASN A 155 -3.61 -12.86 7.07
C ASN A 155 -3.09 -13.81 8.17
N ALA A 156 -2.38 -14.88 7.79
CA ALA A 156 -1.78 -15.81 8.74
C ALA A 156 -0.79 -15.11 9.69
N THR A 157 0.07 -14.25 9.15
CA THR A 157 1.04 -13.47 9.92
C THR A 157 0.37 -12.50 10.89
N LEU A 158 -0.66 -11.78 10.44
CA LEU A 158 -1.44 -10.86 11.26
C LEU A 158 -2.12 -11.57 12.43
N ASN A 159 -2.79 -12.70 12.16
CA ASN A 159 -3.49 -13.47 13.17
C ASN A 159 -2.52 -14.09 14.19
N ALA A 160 -1.36 -14.59 13.74
CA ALA A 160 -0.32 -15.08 14.65
C ALA A 160 0.13 -13.97 15.60
N ASN A 161 0.44 -12.78 15.07
CA ASN A 161 0.87 -11.64 15.88
C ASN A 161 -0.20 -11.15 16.86
N GLN A 162 -1.47 -11.16 16.46
CA GLN A 162 -2.57 -10.77 17.35
C GLN A 162 -2.69 -11.73 18.54
N ASN A 163 -2.48 -13.03 18.32
CA ASN A 163 -2.45 -14.04 19.38
C ASN A 163 -1.21 -13.87 20.29
N TYR A 164 -0.04 -13.55 19.73
CA TYR A 164 1.19 -13.32 20.50
C TYR A 164 1.15 -12.02 21.32
N PHE A 165 0.67 -10.90 20.76
CA PHE A 165 0.58 -9.63 21.49
C PHE A 165 -0.62 -9.56 22.43
N GLY A 166 -1.68 -10.33 22.19
CA GLY A 166 -2.76 -10.54 23.15
C GLY A 166 -2.31 -11.28 24.42
N ALA A 167 -1.23 -12.08 24.32
CA ALA A 167 -0.64 -12.79 25.46
C ALA A 167 0.41 -11.97 26.24
N ILE A 168 0.81 -10.79 25.76
CA ILE A 168 1.79 -9.92 26.44
C ILE A 168 1.01 -8.78 27.15
N PRO A 169 1.24 -8.52 28.44
CA PRO A 169 0.58 -7.43 29.18
C PRO A 169 0.83 -6.06 28.53
N SER A 170 -0.20 -5.21 28.44
CA SER A 170 -0.14 -3.87 27.81
C SER A 170 0.93 -2.94 28.40
N SER A 171 1.47 -3.27 29.57
CA SER A 171 2.57 -2.58 30.25
C SER A 171 3.95 -2.80 29.63
N PHE A 172 4.12 -3.74 28.69
CA PHE A 172 5.43 -4.00 28.06
C PHE A 172 5.75 -3.01 26.92
N PRO A 173 6.97 -2.44 26.87
CA PRO A 173 7.39 -1.54 25.78
C PRO A 173 7.30 -2.22 24.41
N VAL A 174 6.65 -1.56 23.45
CA VAL A 174 6.40 -2.16 22.14
C VAL A 174 7.69 -2.49 21.38
N LYS A 175 8.77 -1.72 21.58
CA LYS A 175 10.09 -2.03 20.98
C LYS A 175 10.64 -3.40 21.40
N GLU A 176 10.40 -3.85 22.63
CA GLU A 176 10.85 -5.16 23.11
C GLU A 176 9.95 -6.30 22.64
N ARG A 177 8.66 -6.02 22.45
CA ARG A 177 7.68 -6.93 21.84
C ARG A 177 8.09 -7.36 20.42
N PHE A 178 8.56 -6.42 19.59
CA PHE A 178 9.08 -6.72 18.25
C PHE A 178 10.44 -7.41 18.27
N ARG A 179 11.35 -7.01 19.16
CA ARG A 179 12.69 -7.62 19.28
C ARG A 179 12.61 -9.12 19.62
N LYS A 180 11.64 -9.52 20.43
CA LYS A 180 11.36 -10.93 20.78
C LYS A 180 10.69 -11.68 19.63
N ALA A 181 9.82 -11.03 18.85
CA ALA A 181 9.19 -11.62 17.67
C ALA A 181 10.18 -11.85 16.53
N SER A 182 11.13 -10.92 16.31
CA SER A 182 12.19 -11.05 15.29
C SER A 182 13.26 -12.10 15.60
N SER A 183 13.36 -12.57 16.85
CA SER A 183 14.32 -13.60 17.27
C SER A 183 13.78 -15.03 17.20
N LEU A 184 12.49 -15.21 16.87
CA LEU A 184 11.87 -16.52 16.77
C LEU A 184 11.91 -16.98 15.30
N SER A 185 12.65 -18.05 15.04
CA SER A 185 12.57 -18.79 13.79
C SER A 185 11.12 -19.17 13.52
N PHE A 186 10.61 -18.79 12.34
CA PHE A 186 9.28 -19.15 11.88
C PHE A 186 9.09 -20.67 11.96
N PRO A 187 8.16 -21.19 12.77
CA PRO A 187 7.85 -22.61 12.73
C PRO A 187 7.16 -22.93 11.40
N HIS A 188 7.58 -24.03 10.76
CA HIS A 188 6.82 -24.63 9.66
C HIS A 188 5.36 -24.80 10.10
N ALA A 189 4.45 -24.24 9.31
CA ALA A 189 3.03 -24.24 9.62
C ALA A 189 2.48 -25.69 9.64
N THR A 190 2.17 -26.19 10.83
CA THR A 190 1.25 -27.32 10.99
C THR A 190 -0.06 -26.77 11.54
N VAL A 191 -1.09 -26.76 10.70
CA VAL A 191 -2.45 -26.34 11.07
C VAL A 191 -3.03 -27.35 12.06
N SER A 192 -3.49 -26.87 13.22
CA SER A 192 -4.48 -27.57 14.03
C SER A 192 -5.42 -26.58 14.72
N SER A 193 -6.69 -26.96 14.75
CA SER A 193 -7.88 -26.19 15.09
C SER A 193 -8.15 -26.04 16.60
N LYS A 194 -8.68 -24.89 17.03
CA LYS A 194 -10.02 -24.70 17.66
C LYS A 194 -10.09 -23.48 18.61
N SER A 195 -11.08 -22.64 18.30
CA SER A 195 -12.06 -21.90 19.13
C SER A 195 -11.66 -21.07 20.38
N ASN A 196 -12.09 -19.80 20.28
CA ASN A 196 -12.79 -18.94 21.25
C ASN A 196 -12.01 -18.25 22.39
N SER A 197 -11.94 -16.92 22.33
CA SER A 197 -12.18 -16.02 23.49
C SER A 197 -12.49 -14.59 23.03
N LYS A 198 -13.45 -13.95 23.73
CA LYS A 198 -13.79 -12.53 23.65
C LYS A 198 -12.70 -11.70 24.33
N GLY A 199 -12.33 -10.53 23.79
CA GLY A 199 -11.58 -9.52 24.56
C GLY A 199 -10.89 -8.43 23.75
N VAL A 200 -11.40 -7.20 23.91
CA VAL A 200 -10.73 -5.88 23.83
C VAL A 200 -9.94 -5.56 22.55
N SER A 201 -10.53 -4.69 21.71
CA SER A 201 -9.92 -4.16 20.49
C SER A 201 -8.79 -3.16 20.81
N SER A 202 -7.57 -3.65 20.85
CA SER A 202 -6.39 -2.86 20.52
C SER A 202 -6.05 -3.16 19.07
N ASN A 203 -6.61 -2.37 18.15
CA ASN A 203 -6.45 -2.57 16.71
C ASN A 203 -4.99 -2.31 16.31
N SER A 204 -4.26 -3.38 16.01
CA SER A 204 -2.91 -3.31 15.44
C SER A 204 -3.04 -3.46 13.94
N HIS A 205 -2.76 -2.41 13.18
CA HIS A 205 -2.84 -2.43 11.72
C HIS A 205 -1.44 -2.53 11.12
N VAL A 206 -1.25 -3.48 10.20
CA VAL A 206 -0.08 -3.45 9.31
C VAL A 206 -0.49 -2.64 8.10
N LEU A 207 0.30 -1.63 7.77
CA LEU A 207 0.15 -0.83 6.55
C LEU A 207 1.33 -1.14 5.65
N LEU A 208 1.06 -1.49 4.40
CA LEU A 208 2.09 -1.65 3.38
C LEU A 208 2.07 -0.39 2.53
N ALA A 209 3.19 0.32 2.43
CA ALA A 209 3.29 1.57 1.69
C ALA A 209 4.29 1.49 0.54
N ASP A 210 3.91 2.14 -0.57
CA ASP A 210 4.80 2.34 -1.71
C ASP A 210 4.55 3.70 -2.36
N GLY A 211 5.58 4.22 -3.03
CA GLY A 211 5.48 5.35 -3.94
C GLY A 211 5.54 4.84 -5.38
N LEU A 212 4.52 5.14 -6.19
CA LEU A 212 4.51 4.85 -7.62
C LEU A 212 4.62 6.13 -8.45
N ASP A 213 5.45 6.07 -9.48
CA ASP A 213 5.53 7.08 -10.54
C ASP A 213 4.24 7.07 -11.38
N PHE A 214 3.50 8.16 -11.36
CA PHE A 214 2.38 8.42 -12.26
C PHE A 214 2.82 9.30 -13.43
N ILE A 215 3.06 8.66 -14.58
CA ILE A 215 3.44 9.35 -15.81
C ILE A 215 2.21 9.84 -16.56
N LEU A 216 2.20 11.13 -16.93
CA LEU A 216 1.24 11.69 -17.87
C LEU A 216 1.75 12.83 -18.75
N SER A 217 1.09 13.01 -19.89
CA SER A 217 1.63 13.68 -21.06
C SER A 217 0.55 14.51 -21.75
N ARG A 218 0.83 15.78 -22.08
CA ARG A 218 0.14 16.53 -23.14
C ARG A 218 1.12 17.16 -24.12
N ASP A 219 0.70 17.19 -25.39
CA ASP A 219 1.10 17.97 -26.58
C ASP A 219 2.12 19.10 -26.41
#